data_AF-A0A1I7FCP7-F1
#
_entry.id   AF-A0A1I7FCP7-F1
#
_cell.length_a   1.000
_cell.length_b   1.000
_cell.length_c   1.000
_cell.angle_alpha   90.00
_cell.angle_beta   90.00
_cell.angle_gamma   90.00
#
_symmetry.space_group_name_H-M   'P 1'
#
loop_
_entity.id
_entity.type
_entity.pdbx_description
1 polymer ?
#
loop_
_entity_poly.entity_id
_entity_poly.type
_entity_poly.pdbx_seq_one_letter_code
_entity_poly.pdbx_strand_id
1 'polypeptide(L)'
;MKRLLEHSTEKKDQKFTDRAKLRLRLAAGLIGGQGRTLKLDRANFYPEMLEVIERQTPEQREYIKSLVDWLEDYENAVKAEEPRIQAPKK
;
A
#
# COMPACT_ATOMS: atom_id res chain seq x y z
N MET A 1 -24.76 13.39 14.40
CA MET A 1 -23.66 12.68 13.72
C MET A 1 -23.98 11.18 13.63
N LYS A 2 -24.76 10.75 12.62
CA LYS A 2 -25.18 9.34 12.42
C LYS A 2 -25.13 8.95 10.92
N ARG A 3 -23.95 9.03 10.31
CA ARG A 3 -23.63 8.43 8.99
C ARG A 3 -22.20 7.89 8.96
N LEU A 4 -21.74 7.37 10.10
CA LEU A 4 -20.32 7.05 10.32
C LEU A 4 -19.97 5.57 10.12
N LEU A 5 -20.94 4.71 9.79
CA LEU A 5 -20.75 3.25 9.74
C LEU A 5 -21.23 2.57 8.44
N GLU A 6 -21.88 3.28 7.52
CA GLU A 6 -22.50 2.62 6.36
C GLU A 6 -21.52 2.28 5.23
N HIS A 7 -20.35 2.93 5.14
CA HIS A 7 -19.36 2.62 4.09
C HIS A 7 -18.31 1.57 4.50
N SER A 8 -18.16 1.29 5.80
CA SER A 8 -17.14 0.35 6.29
C SER A 8 -17.51 -1.13 6.10
N THR A 9 -18.75 -1.43 5.70
CA THR A 9 -19.21 -2.81 5.48
C THR A 9 -19.04 -3.30 4.05
N GLU A 10 -19.13 -2.42 3.04
CA GLU A 10 -19.05 -2.86 1.63
C GLU A 10 -17.64 -3.24 1.17
N LYS A 11 -16.59 -2.62 1.74
CA LYS A 11 -15.20 -2.90 1.33
C LYS A 11 -14.53 -4.07 2.06
N LYS A 12 -15.17 -4.64 3.08
CA LYS A 12 -14.61 -5.78 3.84
C LYS A 12 -14.42 -7.03 2.98
N ASP A 13 -15.24 -7.21 1.95
CA ASP A 13 -15.18 -8.36 1.04
C ASP A 13 -14.36 -8.09 -0.23
N GLN A 14 -13.70 -6.93 -0.33
CA GLN A 14 -12.91 -6.59 -1.51
C GLN A 14 -11.65 -7.46 -1.59
N LYS A 15 -11.64 -8.41 -2.54
CA LYS A 15 -10.47 -9.22 -2.83
C LYS A 15 -9.42 -8.39 -3.57
N PHE A 16 -8.34 -8.03 -2.86
CA PHE A 16 -7.18 -7.37 -3.44
C PHE A 16 -6.24 -8.39 -4.11
N THR A 17 -5.73 -8.05 -5.30
CA THR A 17 -4.62 -8.78 -5.91
C THR A 17 -3.34 -8.60 -5.08
N ASP A 18 -2.35 -9.47 -5.25
CA ASP A 18 -1.11 -9.36 -4.47
C ASP A 18 -0.33 -8.09 -4.80
N ARG A 19 -0.38 -7.65 -6.06
CA ARG A 19 0.14 -6.33 -6.47
C ARG A 19 -0.56 -5.19 -5.74
N ALA A 20 -1.90 -5.21 -5.63
CA ALA A 20 -2.64 -4.18 -4.91
C ALA A 20 -2.32 -4.19 -3.40
N LYS A 21 -2.20 -5.37 -2.79
CA LYS A 21 -1.77 -5.50 -1.39
C LYS A 21 -0.38 -4.92 -1.17
N LEU A 22 0.57 -5.21 -2.06
CA LEU A 22 1.93 -4.65 -1.99
C LEU A 22 1.89 -3.12 -2.02
N ARG A 23 1.19 -2.54 -3.00
CA ARG A 23 1.03 -1.08 -3.12
C ARG A 23 0.44 -0.43 -1.87
N LEU A 24 -0.59 -1.05 -1.29
CA LEU A 24 -1.21 -0.54 -0.05
C LEU A 24 -0.24 -0.58 1.14
N ARG A 25 0.61 -1.61 1.24
CA ARG A 25 1.65 -1.67 2.29
C ARG A 25 2.73 -0.60 2.08
N LEU A 26 3.18 -0.40 0.85
CA LEU A 26 4.15 0.67 0.52
C LEU A 26 3.58 2.04 0.86
N ALA A 27 2.33 2.31 0.46
CA ALA A 27 1.63 3.55 0.79
C ALA A 27 1.51 3.76 2.32
N ALA A 28 1.22 2.71 3.08
CA ALA A 28 1.14 2.80 4.54
C ALA A 28 2.49 3.21 5.18
N GLY A 29 3.62 2.69 4.66
CA GLY A 29 4.95 3.10 5.11
C GLY A 29 5.23 4.58 4.82
N LEU A 30 4.87 5.05 3.63
CA LEU A 30 5.05 6.45 3.23
C LEU A 30 4.21 7.42 4.05
N ILE A 31 2.93 7.09 4.28
CA ILE A 31 2.01 7.91 5.07
C ILE A 31 2.38 7.86 6.56
N GLY A 32 2.77 6.69 7.06
CA GLY A 32 3.19 6.47 8.44
C GLY A 32 4.47 7.23 8.80
N GLY A 33 5.41 7.33 7.86
CA GLY A 33 6.69 8.01 8.03
C GLY A 33 6.59 9.54 8.20
N GLN A 34 5.47 10.17 7.82
CA GLN A 34 5.25 11.62 7.96
C GLN A 34 4.84 12.06 9.37
N GLY A 35 5.21 11.28 10.40
CA GLY A 35 4.87 11.57 11.80
C GLY A 35 3.42 11.23 12.19
N ARG A 36 2.71 10.46 11.37
CA ARG A 36 1.34 10.00 11.64
C ARG A 36 1.33 8.50 11.89
N THR A 37 1.14 8.08 13.13
CA THR A 37 0.92 6.65 13.41
C THR A 37 -0.47 6.24 12.91
N LEU A 38 -0.52 5.44 11.85
CA LEU A 38 -1.76 4.81 11.38
C LEU A 38 -2.13 3.66 12.34
N LYS A 39 -3.15 3.86 13.18
CA LYS A 39 -3.73 2.81 14.03
C LYS A 39 -4.79 2.06 13.22
N LEU A 40 -4.35 1.21 12.29
CA LEU A 40 -5.24 0.36 11.50
C LEU A 40 -5.36 -1.03 12.12
N ASP A 41 -6.55 -1.62 12.04
CA ASP A 41 -6.74 -3.00 12.45
C ASP A 41 -6.09 -3.96 11.44
N ARG A 42 -5.44 -5.02 11.93
CA ARG A 42 -4.73 -5.97 11.06
C ARG A 42 -5.67 -6.73 10.14
N ALA A 43 -6.86 -7.10 10.63
CA ALA A 43 -7.84 -7.85 9.83
C ALA A 43 -8.44 -6.98 8.71
N ASN A 44 -8.52 -5.66 8.95
CA ASN A 44 -9.13 -4.70 8.02
C ASN A 44 -8.09 -3.78 7.35
N PHE A 45 -6.81 -4.14 7.41
CA PHE A 45 -5.72 -3.28 6.97
C PHE A 45 -5.89 -2.76 5.54
N TYR A 46 -6.17 -3.63 4.55
CA TYR A 46 -6.26 -3.21 3.15
C TYR A 46 -7.48 -2.34 2.85
N PRO A 47 -8.71 -2.71 3.27
CA PRO A 47 -9.86 -1.81 3.15
C PRO A 47 -9.63 -0.45 3.83
N GLU A 48 -9.13 -0.44 5.07
CA GLU A 48 -8.92 0.81 5.82
C GLU A 48 -7.82 1.68 5.18
N MET A 49 -6.73 1.07 4.71
CA MET A 49 -5.66 1.80 4.03
C MET A 49 -6.14 2.43 2.72
N LEU A 50 -6.99 1.73 1.96
CA LEU A 50 -7.61 2.29 0.76
C LEU A 50 -8.47 3.52 1.11
N GLU A 51 -9.27 3.46 2.18
CA GLU A 51 -10.03 4.62 2.65
C GLU A 51 -9.13 5.79 3.07
N VAL A 52 -8.01 5.51 3.75
CA VAL A 52 -7.04 6.55 4.13
C VAL A 52 -6.51 7.29 2.90
N ILE A 53 -6.21 6.57 1.81
CA ILE A 53 -5.74 7.14 0.55
C ILE A 53 -6.86 7.94 -0.14
N GLU A 54 -8.08 7.40 -0.21
CA GLU A 54 -9.23 8.08 -0.82
C GLU A 54 -9.59 9.40 -0.12
N ARG A 55 -9.32 9.50 1.19
CA ARG A 55 -9.54 10.73 1.97
C ARG A 55 -8.47 11.81 1.76
N GLN A 56 -7.34 11.49 1.11
CA GLN A 56 -6.33 12.49 0.78
C GLN A 56 -6.83 13.44 -0.32
N THR A 57 -6.23 14.62 -0.40
CA THR A 57 -6.43 15.53 -1.54
C THR A 57 -5.96 14.89 -2.85
N PRO A 58 -6.49 15.29 -4.02
CA PRO A 58 -6.02 14.76 -5.31
C PRO A 58 -4.50 14.86 -5.49
N GLU A 59 -3.90 15.97 -5.07
CA GLU A 59 -2.46 16.23 -5.15
C GLU A 59 -1.67 15.25 -4.28
N GLN A 60 -2.13 15.01 -3.05
CA GLN A 60 -1.51 14.03 -2.15
C GLN A 60 -1.66 12.61 -2.68
N ARG A 61 -2.79 12.25 -3.29
CA ARG A 61 -2.98 10.93 -3.89
C ARG A 61 -2.02 10.70 -5.05
N GLU A 62 -1.86 11.69 -5.93
CA GLU A 62 -0.93 11.57 -7.05
C GLU A 62 0.52 11.48 -6.55
N TYR A 63 0.87 12.28 -5.53
CA TYR A 63 2.18 12.19 -4.89
C TYR A 63 2.45 10.79 -4.30
N ILE A 64 1.53 10.25 -3.50
CA ILE A 64 1.65 8.88 -2.94
C ILE A 64 1.77 7.86 -4.07
N LYS A 65 0.95 7.97 -5.12
CA LYS A 65 0.98 7.08 -6.28
C LYS A 65 2.36 7.10 -6.94
N SER A 66 2.93 8.27 -7.22
CA SER A 66 4.27 8.38 -7.82
C SER A 66 5.38 7.73 -7.00
N LEU A 67 5.32 7.88 -5.67
CA LEU A 67 6.30 7.26 -4.77
C LEU A 67 6.14 5.73 -4.72
N VAL A 68 4.89 5.25 -4.70
CA VAL A 68 4.59 3.81 -4.72
C VAL A 68 5.02 3.19 -6.06
N ASP A 69 4.75 3.86 -7.18
CA ASP A 69 5.17 3.44 -8.52
C ASP A 69 6.70 3.30 -8.55
N TRP A 70 7.43 4.32 -8.07
CA TRP A 70 8.90 4.29 -8.00
C TRP A 70 9.45 3.16 -7.10
N LEU A 71 8.87 2.97 -5.91
CA LEU A 71 9.30 1.89 -4.99
C LEU A 71 9.07 0.49 -5.57
N GLU A 72 7.94 0.30 -6.24
CA GLU A 72 7.62 -0.97 -6.91
C GLU A 72 8.61 -1.26 -8.04
N ASP A 73 8.95 -0.25 -8.85
CA ASP A 73 9.95 -0.37 -9.91
C ASP A 73 11.34 -0.69 -9.34
N TYR A 74 11.74 -0.04 -8.25
CA TYR A 74 12.99 -0.33 -7.55
C TYR A 74 13.02 -1.78 -7.03
N GLU A 75 11.97 -2.25 -6.36
CA GLU A 75 11.91 -3.64 -5.89
C GLU A 75 11.95 -4.65 -7.04
N ASN A 76 11.28 -4.35 -8.16
CA ASN A 76 11.29 -5.20 -9.34
C ASN A 76 12.68 -5.25 -9.98
N ALA A 77 13.41 -4.12 -10.02
CA ALA A 77 14.79 -4.07 -10.50
C ALA A 77 15.71 -4.93 -9.62
N VAL A 78 15.61 -4.81 -8.28
CA VAL A 78 16.40 -5.62 -7.34
C VAL A 78 16.12 -7.12 -7.53
N LYS A 79 14.84 -7.52 -7.58
CA LYS A 79 14.46 -8.92 -7.81
C LYS A 79 14.91 -9.46 -9.16
N ALA A 80 15.02 -8.61 -10.18
CA ALA A 80 15.53 -8.99 -11.49
C ALA A 80 17.06 -9.18 -11.50
N GLU A 81 17.79 -8.60 -10.54
CA GLU A 81 19.24 -8.74 -10.37
C GLU A 81 19.64 -9.92 -9.47
N GLU A 82 18.80 -10.32 -8.52
CA GLU A 82 19.00 -11.51 -7.66
C GLU A 82 19.27 -12.85 -8.40
N PRO A 83 18.80 -13.14 -9.63
CA PRO A 83 19.15 -14.37 -10.34
C PRO A 83 20.61 -14.42 -10.82
N ARG A 84 21.36 -13.31 -10.76
CA ARG A 84 22.75 -13.24 -11.28
C ARG A 84 23.82 -13.55 -10.24
N ILE A 85 23.47 -13.63 -8.95
CA ILE A 85 24.43 -13.93 -7.87
C ILE A 85 24.49 -15.44 -7.56
N GLN A 86 23.59 -16.25 -8.13
CA GLN A 86 23.59 -17.70 -7.96
C GLN A 86 24.11 -18.44 -9.20
N ALA A 87 25.43 -18.42 -9.43
CA ALA A 87 26.14 -19.50 -10.12
C ALA A 87 27.66 -19.43 -9.87
N PRO A 88 28.40 -20.54 -9.97
CA PRO A 88 28.29 -21.81 -9.22
C PRO A 88 29.66 -22.15 -8.55
N LYS A 89 29.73 -23.17 -7.67
CA LYS A 89 30.88 -24.09 -7.36
C LYS A 89 30.67 -24.70 -5.97
N LYS A 90 30.78 -26.01 -5.72
CA LYS A 90 31.47 -27.11 -6.43
C LYS A 90 30.52 -28.26 -6.74
#